data_AF-D7UV39-F1
#
_entry.id   AF-D7UV39-F1
#
_cell.length_a   1.000
_cell.length_b   1.000
_cell.length_c   1.000
_cell.angle_alpha   90.00
_cell.angle_beta   90.00
_cell.angle_gamma   90.00
#
_symmetry.space_group_name_H-M   'P 1'
#
loop_
_entity.id
_entity.type
_entity.pdbx_description
1 polymer ?
#
loop_
_entity_poly.entity_id
_entity_poly.type
_entity_poly.pdbx_seq_one_letter_code
_entity_poly.pdbx_strand_id
1 'polypeptide(L)'
;MAKIIFAQDEQETYSAYQFIQDLITNQPLMATLLFQGLLQLEEAPTRKLTTGKQITPDIHLAIGNGNTYQLQTRKIENSVDQPIQELRVIFKDKSCILTYFVAIWDDETYYCFVKGSFREKNPFMDKIDSYREETKRIFIRSGNLDISRSPDFNELKKLAWQNDGIVHYLESFSASLGQYIFIKRIKKKWSQLDLSLKTGLSPSIVERVEAGDPDISMRMYQKAVQLLEIEAQLGDTGLNLK
;
A
#
# COMPACT_ATOMS: atom_id res chain seq x y z
N MET A 1 5.60 8.46 11.07
CA MET A 1 5.52 7.64 9.85
C MET A 1 6.09 6.27 10.16
N ALA A 2 5.62 5.25 9.46
CA ALA A 2 6.27 3.94 9.44
C ALA A 2 7.49 3.97 8.50
N LYS A 3 8.34 2.96 8.58
CA LYS A 3 9.47 2.75 7.66
C LYS A 3 9.18 1.54 6.78
N ILE A 4 9.52 1.64 5.50
CA ILE A 4 9.53 0.51 4.58
C ILE A 4 10.97 0.02 4.48
N ILE A 5 11.18 -1.27 4.71
CA ILE A 5 12.50 -1.91 4.60
C ILE A 5 12.39 -3.16 3.74
N PHE A 6 13.52 -3.55 3.16
CA PHE A 6 13.63 -4.72 2.31
C PHE A 6 14.49 -5.74 3.03
N ALA A 7 13.89 -6.87 3.41
CA ALA A 7 14.62 -7.96 4.02
C ALA A 7 15.38 -8.75 2.94
N GLN A 8 16.57 -9.24 3.30
CA GLN A 8 17.26 -10.22 2.48
C GLN A 8 16.49 -11.54 2.51
N ASP A 9 16.41 -12.18 1.36
CA ASP A 9 15.81 -13.49 1.18
C ASP A 9 16.76 -14.63 1.61
N GLU A 10 16.36 -15.90 1.44
CA GLU A 10 17.22 -17.05 1.78
C GLU A 10 18.52 -17.12 0.95
N GLN A 11 18.59 -16.41 -0.17
CA GLN A 11 19.77 -16.29 -1.03
C GLN A 11 20.61 -15.05 -0.69
N GLU A 12 20.31 -14.38 0.42
CA GLU A 12 20.94 -13.13 0.87
C GLU A 12 20.77 -11.95 -0.11
N THR A 13 19.70 -11.97 -0.92
CA THR A 13 19.38 -10.91 -1.89
C THR A 13 18.15 -10.11 -1.49
N TYR A 14 18.11 -8.82 -1.86
CA TYR A 14 16.96 -7.96 -1.65
C TYR A 14 15.91 -8.14 -2.75
N SER A 15 15.34 -9.34 -2.85
CA SER A 15 14.46 -9.73 -3.96
C SER A 15 13.22 -8.85 -4.10
N ALA A 16 12.56 -8.44 -3.01
CA ALA A 16 11.43 -7.50 -3.09
C ALA A 16 11.84 -6.12 -3.60
N TYR A 17 13.01 -5.60 -3.21
CA TYR A 17 13.52 -4.32 -3.69
C TYR A 17 13.71 -4.36 -5.21
N GLN A 18 14.45 -5.37 -5.68
CA GLN A 18 14.73 -5.60 -7.10
C GLN A 18 13.43 -5.75 -7.90
N PHE A 19 12.46 -6.48 -7.34
CA PHE A 19 11.16 -6.66 -7.97
C PHE A 19 10.39 -5.34 -8.14
N ILE A 20 10.39 -4.46 -7.13
CA ILE A 20 9.73 -3.14 -7.25
C ILE A 20 10.49 -2.26 -8.23
N GLN A 21 11.82 -2.26 -8.18
CA GLN A 21 12.66 -1.56 -9.14
C GLN A 21 12.31 -1.96 -10.58
N ASP A 22 12.26 -3.27 -10.85
CA ASP A 22 11.90 -3.82 -12.15
C ASP A 22 10.48 -3.45 -12.57
N LEU A 23 9.53 -3.41 -11.62
CA LEU A 23 8.16 -2.96 -11.89
C LEU A 23 8.12 -1.49 -12.30
N ILE A 24 8.83 -0.62 -11.59
CA ILE A 24 8.90 0.83 -11.90
C ILE A 24 9.49 1.03 -13.30
N THR A 25 10.58 0.33 -13.62
CA THR A 25 11.28 0.48 -14.90
C THR A 25 10.52 -0.15 -16.06
N ASN A 26 9.96 -1.35 -15.90
CA ASN A 26 9.47 -2.16 -17.01
C ASN A 26 7.94 -2.24 -17.11
N GLN A 27 7.20 -1.94 -16.04
CA GLN A 27 5.74 -2.00 -15.99
C GLN A 27 5.17 -0.78 -15.23
N PRO A 28 5.48 0.46 -15.63
CA PRO A 28 5.19 1.67 -14.85
C PRO A 28 3.70 1.83 -14.54
N LEU A 29 2.82 1.45 -15.48
CA LEU A 29 1.38 1.48 -15.26
C LEU A 29 0.93 0.59 -14.10
N MET A 30 1.56 -0.56 -13.86
CA MET A 30 1.30 -1.42 -12.70
C MET A 30 1.98 -0.89 -11.43
N ALA A 31 3.13 -0.26 -11.60
CA ALA A 31 3.89 0.33 -10.50
C ALA A 31 3.17 1.53 -9.89
N THR A 32 2.37 2.29 -10.65
CA THR A 32 1.69 3.51 -10.16
C THR A 32 0.89 3.28 -8.86
N LEU A 33 -0.05 2.33 -8.86
CA LEU A 33 -0.93 2.06 -7.72
C LEU A 33 -0.18 1.32 -6.62
N LEU A 34 0.78 0.47 -6.98
CA LEU A 34 1.73 -0.11 -6.03
C LEU A 34 2.44 1.00 -5.24
N PHE A 35 2.97 1.98 -5.96
CA PHE A 35 3.75 3.06 -5.39
C PHE A 35 2.90 3.94 -4.48
N GLN A 36 1.68 4.28 -4.90
CA GLN A 36 0.73 4.96 -4.03
C GLN A 36 0.44 4.15 -2.74
N GLY A 37 0.21 2.84 -2.86
CA GLY A 37 -0.01 1.97 -1.71
C GLY A 37 1.19 1.91 -0.76
N LEU A 38 2.42 1.91 -1.28
CA LEU A 38 3.64 1.96 -0.47
C LEU A 38 3.79 3.32 0.25
N LEU A 39 3.50 4.42 -0.43
CA LEU A 39 3.46 5.76 0.21
C LEU A 39 2.40 5.81 1.32
N GLN A 40 1.23 5.22 1.08
CA GLN A 40 0.18 5.11 2.09
C GLN A 40 0.60 4.26 3.29
N LEU A 41 1.32 3.15 3.07
CA LEU A 41 1.89 2.35 4.16
C LEU A 41 2.87 3.16 5.01
N GLU A 42 3.77 3.92 4.39
CA GLU A 42 4.73 4.78 5.09
C GLU A 42 4.03 5.83 5.99
N GLU A 43 2.88 6.34 5.56
CA GLU A 43 2.07 7.29 6.34
C GLU A 43 1.19 6.63 7.43
N ALA A 44 1.03 5.30 7.40
CA ALA A 44 0.10 4.59 8.26
C ALA A 44 0.80 3.59 9.18
N PRO A 45 1.24 4.00 10.39
CA PRO A 45 1.82 3.08 11.36
C PRO A 45 0.81 2.05 11.86
N THR A 46 1.31 0.88 12.22
CA THR A 46 0.50 -0.20 12.77
C THR A 46 0.08 0.17 14.19
N ARG A 47 -1.19 -0.07 14.52
CA ARG A 47 -1.73 0.23 15.85
C ARG A 47 -1.58 -0.98 16.76
N LYS A 48 -0.94 -0.81 17.91
CA LYS A 48 -0.90 -1.82 18.98
C LYS A 48 -2.04 -1.58 19.97
N LEU A 49 -2.92 -2.56 20.13
CA LEU A 49 -3.96 -2.51 21.14
C LEU A 49 -3.40 -2.85 22.53
N THR A 50 -4.11 -2.47 23.59
CA THR A 50 -3.80 -2.87 24.97
C THR A 50 -3.79 -4.39 25.17
N THR A 51 -4.50 -5.12 24.31
CA THR A 51 -4.52 -6.59 24.26
C THR A 51 -3.29 -7.21 23.60
N GLY A 52 -2.33 -6.41 23.14
CA GLY A 52 -1.15 -6.88 22.38
C GLY A 52 -1.40 -7.05 20.88
N LYS A 53 -2.66 -7.17 20.46
CA LYS A 53 -3.06 -7.32 19.06
C LYS A 53 -2.61 -6.13 18.21
N GLN A 54 -2.00 -6.43 17.07
CA GLN A 54 -1.64 -5.44 16.06
C GLN A 54 -2.78 -5.26 15.04
N ILE A 55 -3.12 -4.01 14.74
CA ILE A 55 -4.04 -3.64 13.66
C ILE A 55 -3.23 -2.91 12.60
N THR A 56 -2.99 -3.62 11.51
CA THR A 56 -2.33 -3.09 10.31
C THR A 56 -3.31 -2.22 9.54
N PRO A 57 -2.85 -1.17 8.84
CA PRO A 57 -3.71 -0.35 8.02
C PRO A 57 -4.26 -1.16 6.85
N ASP A 58 -5.54 -0.99 6.58
CA ASP A 58 -6.19 -1.52 5.39
C ASP A 58 -6.01 -0.53 4.24
N ILE A 59 -5.26 -0.99 3.24
CA ILE A 59 -4.99 -0.24 2.02
C ILE A 59 -5.54 -1.08 0.87
N HIS A 60 -6.68 -0.63 0.36
CA HIS A 60 -7.29 -1.15 -0.85
C HIS A 60 -7.57 0.03 -1.77
N LEU A 61 -7.01 -0.02 -2.98
CA LEU A 61 -7.10 1.03 -3.96
C LEU A 61 -7.64 0.45 -5.26
N ALA A 62 -8.50 1.18 -5.95
CA ALA A 62 -9.04 0.77 -7.23
C ALA A 62 -9.16 1.96 -8.19
N ILE A 63 -8.82 1.75 -9.47
CA ILE A 63 -9.02 2.76 -10.53
C ILE A 63 -9.87 2.16 -11.64
N GLY A 64 -10.82 2.97 -12.13
CA GLY A 64 -11.67 2.65 -13.25
C GLY A 64 -12.86 1.75 -12.89
N ASN A 65 -13.74 1.55 -13.86
CA ASN A 65 -14.89 0.67 -13.71
C ASN A 65 -14.49 -0.81 -13.91
N GLY A 66 -14.98 -1.68 -13.03
CA GLY A 66 -14.80 -3.13 -13.16
C GLY A 66 -13.54 -3.72 -12.54
N ASN A 67 -12.92 -3.04 -11.56
CA ASN A 67 -11.85 -3.62 -10.74
C ASN A 67 -10.62 -4.10 -11.54
N THR A 68 -10.38 -3.49 -12.71
CA THR A 68 -9.31 -3.92 -13.63
C THR A 68 -7.93 -3.46 -13.18
N TYR A 69 -7.87 -2.39 -12.39
CA TYR A 69 -6.65 -1.96 -11.74
C TYR A 69 -6.88 -1.78 -10.23
N GLN A 70 -6.28 -2.66 -9.44
CA GLN A 70 -6.48 -2.69 -8.00
C GLN A 70 -5.19 -2.99 -7.25
N LEU A 71 -5.11 -2.46 -6.03
CA LEU A 71 -4.18 -2.86 -5.01
C LEU A 71 -4.96 -3.32 -3.78
N GLN A 72 -4.58 -4.44 -3.21
CA GLN A 72 -5.24 -5.01 -2.04
C GLN A 72 -4.20 -5.49 -1.03
N THR A 73 -4.38 -5.08 0.22
CA THR A 73 -3.71 -5.69 1.35
C THR A 73 -4.50 -6.92 1.80
N ARG A 74 -3.82 -8.05 2.01
CA ARG A 74 -4.45 -9.28 2.48
C ARG A 74 -3.65 -9.86 3.63
N LYS A 75 -4.32 -10.17 4.73
CA LYS A 75 -3.73 -10.96 5.82
C LYS A 75 -3.67 -12.44 5.40
N ILE A 76 -2.49 -13.03 5.50
CA ILE A 76 -2.21 -14.41 5.07
C ILE A 76 -2.15 -15.36 6.25
N GLU A 77 -1.62 -14.89 7.38
CA GLU A 77 -1.48 -15.70 8.59
C GLU A 77 -2.16 -15.03 9.77
N ASN A 78 -3.00 -15.81 10.47
CA ASN A 78 -3.91 -15.34 11.51
C ASN A 78 -3.35 -15.33 12.93
N SER A 79 -2.03 -15.50 13.10
CA SER A 79 -1.43 -15.32 14.42
C SER A 79 -1.84 -13.94 14.97
N VAL A 80 -2.21 -13.92 16.24
CA VAL A 80 -2.83 -12.75 16.91
C VAL A 80 -1.81 -11.63 17.08
N ASP A 81 -0.53 -11.99 17.13
CA ASP A 81 0.52 -11.09 17.60
C ASP A 81 1.35 -10.46 16.46
N GLN A 82 1.51 -11.13 15.31
CA GLN A 82 2.41 -10.67 14.25
C GLN A 82 1.98 -11.18 12.85
N PRO A 83 1.12 -10.44 12.12
CA PRO A 83 0.54 -10.90 10.87
C PRO A 83 1.51 -10.80 9.69
N ILE A 84 1.64 -11.89 8.92
CA ILE A 84 2.18 -11.83 7.56
C ILE A 84 1.08 -11.36 6.61
N GLN A 85 1.46 -10.43 5.73
CA GLN A 85 0.58 -9.76 4.81
C GLN A 85 1.07 -9.89 3.36
N GLU A 86 0.12 -9.84 2.45
CA GLU A 86 0.34 -9.66 1.03
C GLU A 86 -0.13 -8.28 0.60
N LEU A 87 0.65 -7.66 -0.27
CA LEU A 87 0.26 -6.52 -1.07
C LEU A 87 0.09 -7.03 -2.50
N ARG A 88 -1.15 -7.19 -2.93
CA ARG A 88 -1.49 -7.72 -4.25
C ARG A 88 -1.91 -6.60 -5.17
N VAL A 89 -1.26 -6.50 -6.33
CA VAL A 89 -1.66 -5.60 -7.42
C VAL A 89 -2.26 -6.42 -8.54
N ILE A 90 -3.41 -6.01 -9.04
CA ILE A 90 -4.11 -6.62 -10.17
C ILE A 90 -4.18 -5.56 -11.26
N PHE A 91 -3.70 -5.87 -12.45
CA PHE A 91 -3.77 -5.01 -13.62
C PHE A 91 -4.14 -5.83 -14.84
N LYS A 92 -5.40 -5.71 -15.27
CA LYS A 92 -6.00 -6.49 -16.36
C LYS A 92 -5.83 -8.00 -16.12
N ASP A 93 -5.12 -8.70 -16.99
CA ASP A 93 -4.86 -10.14 -16.91
C ASP A 93 -3.58 -10.49 -16.15
N LYS A 94 -2.88 -9.49 -15.62
CA LYS A 94 -1.67 -9.65 -14.81
C LYS A 94 -1.97 -9.37 -13.36
N SER A 95 -1.27 -10.06 -12.46
CA SER A 95 -1.20 -9.66 -11.07
C SER A 95 0.19 -9.90 -10.52
N CYS A 96 0.62 -9.06 -9.60
CA CYS A 96 1.78 -9.30 -8.78
C CYS A 96 1.42 -9.29 -7.30
N ILE A 97 2.26 -9.93 -6.51
CA ILE A 97 2.08 -10.07 -5.08
C ILE A 97 3.43 -9.77 -4.46
N LEU A 98 3.43 -8.89 -3.46
CA LEU A 98 4.54 -8.74 -2.53
C LEU A 98 4.14 -9.30 -1.17
N THR A 99 5.05 -10.02 -0.54
CA THR A 99 4.90 -10.55 0.81
C THR A 99 5.72 -9.71 1.77
N TYR A 100 5.10 -9.38 2.90
CA TYR A 100 5.75 -8.58 3.94
C TYR A 100 5.20 -8.95 5.31
N PHE A 101 5.96 -8.61 6.34
CA PHE A 101 5.51 -8.66 7.73
C PHE A 101 5.73 -7.32 8.41
N VAL A 102 5.11 -7.14 9.56
CA VAL A 102 5.27 -5.93 10.37
C VAL A 102 6.19 -6.23 11.55
N ALA A 103 7.23 -5.43 11.71
CA ALA A 103 8.06 -5.39 12.91
C ALA A 103 7.85 -4.07 13.66
N ILE A 104 8.01 -4.10 14.98
CA ILE A 104 7.97 -2.91 15.83
C ILE A 104 9.26 -2.90 16.65
N TRP A 105 10.07 -1.85 16.46
CA TRP A 105 11.32 -1.62 17.18
C TRP A 105 11.33 -0.17 17.68
N ASP A 106 11.66 0.03 18.96
CA ASP A 106 11.72 1.36 19.59
C ASP A 106 10.50 2.27 19.30
N ASP A 107 9.29 1.68 19.37
CA ASP A 107 8.00 2.31 19.06
C ASP A 107 7.78 2.72 17.59
N GLU A 108 8.71 2.41 16.70
CA GLU A 108 8.57 2.62 15.26
C GLU A 108 7.97 1.38 14.56
N THR A 109 7.12 1.61 13.55
CA THR A 109 6.57 0.55 12.70
C THR A 109 7.48 0.34 11.49
N TYR A 110 7.82 -0.92 11.22
CA TYR A 110 8.58 -1.36 10.05
C TYR A 110 7.74 -2.31 9.21
N TYR A 111 7.58 -1.97 7.93
CA TYR A 111 7.00 -2.86 6.92
C TYR A 111 8.13 -3.55 6.16
N CYS A 112 8.35 -4.83 6.47
CA CYS A 112 9.49 -5.60 6.01
C CYS A 112 9.11 -6.44 4.79
N PHE A 113 9.38 -5.93 3.59
CA PHE A 113 9.11 -6.63 2.34
C PHE A 113 10.19 -7.67 2.06
N VAL A 114 9.78 -8.89 1.71
CA VAL A 114 10.69 -10.03 1.53
C VAL A 114 10.78 -10.46 0.07
N LYS A 115 9.64 -10.88 -0.50
CA LYS A 115 9.56 -11.32 -1.90
C LYS A 115 8.49 -10.56 -2.66
N GLY A 116 8.77 -10.30 -3.93
CA GLY A 116 7.80 -9.89 -4.92
C GLY A 116 7.79 -10.85 -6.10
N SER A 117 6.63 -11.14 -6.66
CA SER A 117 6.52 -11.99 -7.85
C SER A 117 5.29 -11.68 -8.68
N PHE A 118 5.38 -11.95 -9.98
CA PHE A 118 4.20 -12.07 -10.82
C PHE A 118 3.47 -13.37 -10.51
N ARG A 119 2.14 -13.31 -10.49
CA ARG A 119 1.32 -14.51 -10.42
C ARG A 119 1.29 -15.16 -11.79
N GLU A 120 1.76 -16.38 -11.86
CA GLU A 120 1.69 -17.15 -13.10
C GLU A 120 0.24 -17.53 -13.42
N LYS A 121 -0.12 -17.57 -14.70
CA LYS A 121 -1.45 -18.05 -15.14
C LYS A 121 -1.66 -19.51 -14.78
N ASN A 122 -0.57 -20.28 -14.66
CA ASN A 122 -0.60 -21.67 -14.24
C ASN A 122 -0.46 -21.78 -12.71
N PRO A 123 -1.51 -22.20 -11.98
CA PRO A 123 -1.46 -22.31 -10.52
C PRO A 123 -0.45 -23.36 -10.01
N PHE A 124 -0.04 -24.33 -10.85
CA PHE A 124 0.92 -25.36 -10.47
C PHE A 124 2.38 -24.90 -10.53
N MET A 125 2.64 -23.76 -11.18
CA MET A 125 3.95 -23.13 -11.24
C MET A 125 4.05 -21.91 -10.33
N ASP A 126 2.96 -21.59 -9.63
CA ASP A 126 2.88 -20.45 -8.71
C ASP A 126 3.76 -20.72 -7.48
N LYS A 127 4.82 -19.91 -7.30
CA LYS A 127 5.77 -20.03 -6.19
C LYS A 127 5.33 -19.31 -4.92
N ILE A 128 4.12 -18.76 -4.91
CA ILE A 128 3.62 -17.92 -3.81
C ILE A 128 3.65 -18.63 -2.46
N ASP A 129 3.28 -19.92 -2.38
CA ASP A 129 3.34 -20.64 -1.10
C ASP A 129 4.78 -20.83 -0.60
N SER A 130 5.74 -21.07 -1.50
CA SER A 130 7.16 -21.09 -1.15
C SER A 130 7.63 -19.74 -0.61
N TYR A 131 7.23 -18.63 -1.24
CA TYR A 131 7.60 -17.29 -0.79
C TYR A 131 6.96 -16.90 0.54
N ARG A 132 5.75 -17.39 0.82
CA ARG A 132 5.10 -17.24 2.14
C ARG A 132 5.90 -17.97 3.22
N GLU A 133 6.29 -19.22 2.98
CA GLU A 133 7.10 -19.99 3.94
C GLU A 133 8.48 -19.37 4.15
N GLU A 134 9.10 -18.84 3.11
CA GLU A 134 10.35 -18.08 3.21
C GLU A 134 10.18 -16.81 4.05
N THR A 135 9.11 -16.05 3.81
CA THR A 135 8.76 -14.86 4.60
C THR A 135 8.59 -15.21 6.08
N LYS A 136 7.95 -16.33 6.41
CA LYS A 136 7.83 -16.83 7.79
C LYS A 136 9.18 -17.11 8.43
N ARG A 137 10.09 -17.78 7.72
CA ARG A 137 11.43 -18.10 8.23
C ARG A 137 12.24 -16.84 8.53
N ILE A 138 12.20 -15.85 7.63
CA ILE A 138 12.88 -14.57 7.82
C ILE A 138 12.25 -13.78 8.98
N PHE A 139 10.92 -13.78 9.06
CA PHE A 139 10.19 -13.19 10.16
C PHE A 139 10.57 -13.79 11.53
N ILE A 140 10.68 -15.13 11.65
CA ILE A 140 11.14 -15.79 12.89
C ILE A 140 12.56 -15.33 13.27
N ARG A 141 13.40 -15.03 12.28
CA ARG A 141 14.77 -14.52 12.46
C ARG A 141 14.85 -13.00 12.60
N SER A 142 13.72 -12.29 12.58
CA SER A 142 13.70 -10.82 12.51
C SER A 142 14.45 -10.10 13.64
N GLY A 143 14.65 -10.73 14.80
CA GLY A 143 15.51 -10.19 15.85
C GLY A 143 16.97 -9.95 15.43
N ASN A 144 17.42 -10.55 14.32
CA ASN A 144 18.74 -10.39 13.73
C ASN A 144 18.70 -9.70 12.36
N LEU A 145 17.59 -9.05 11.99
CA LEU A 145 17.49 -8.40 10.68
C LEU A 145 18.44 -7.20 10.64
N ASP A 146 19.44 -7.24 9.77
CA ASP A 146 20.37 -6.12 9.60
C ASP A 146 19.72 -5.03 8.73
N ILE A 147 18.99 -4.13 9.40
CA ILE A 147 18.31 -2.99 8.76
C ILE A 147 19.32 -2.00 8.19
N SER A 148 20.54 -1.93 8.75
CA SER A 148 21.55 -0.92 8.36
C SER A 148 22.02 -1.09 6.92
N ARG A 149 21.87 -2.30 6.36
CA ARG A 149 22.22 -2.64 4.98
C ARG A 149 21.03 -2.68 4.02
N SER A 150 19.80 -2.55 4.53
CA SER A 150 18.61 -2.52 3.68
C SER A 150 18.72 -1.35 2.69
N PRO A 151 18.41 -1.56 1.41
CA PRO A 151 18.24 -0.49 0.44
C PRO A 151 17.26 0.57 0.97
N ASP A 152 17.53 1.84 0.67
CA ASP A 152 16.68 2.95 1.09
C ASP A 152 15.45 3.04 0.17
N PHE A 153 14.25 2.98 0.75
CA PHE A 153 13.00 3.17 0.01
C PHE A 153 12.95 4.53 -0.72
N ASN A 154 13.67 5.56 -0.23
CA ASN A 154 13.76 6.84 -0.93
C ASN A 154 14.47 6.73 -2.29
N GLU A 155 15.31 5.72 -2.54
CA GLU A 155 15.87 5.48 -3.86
C GLU A 155 14.80 5.03 -4.85
N LEU A 156 13.89 4.15 -4.42
CA LEU A 156 12.74 3.75 -5.25
C LEU A 156 11.77 4.92 -5.46
N LYS A 157 11.59 5.82 -4.49
CA LYS A 157 10.85 7.09 -4.69
C LYS A 157 11.50 7.93 -5.77
N LYS A 158 12.81 8.18 -5.68
CA LYS A 158 13.53 8.95 -6.71
C LYS A 158 13.37 8.31 -8.09
N LEU A 159 13.48 6.99 -8.19
CA LEU A 159 13.29 6.26 -9.45
C LEU A 159 11.86 6.38 -9.98
N ALA A 160 10.84 6.24 -9.12
CA ALA A 160 9.44 6.41 -9.51
C ALA A 160 9.16 7.84 -10.01
N TRP A 161 9.78 8.86 -9.40
CA TRP A 161 9.66 10.26 -9.82
C TRP A 161 10.40 10.61 -11.11
N GLN A 162 11.21 9.71 -11.65
CA GLN A 162 11.78 9.86 -12.99
C GLN A 162 10.83 9.35 -14.08
N ASN A 163 9.72 8.71 -13.72
CA ASN A 163 8.74 8.19 -14.66
C ASN A 163 7.54 9.14 -14.78
N ASP A 164 7.45 9.87 -15.89
CA ASP A 164 6.39 10.86 -16.13
C ASP A 164 4.97 10.30 -15.95
N GLY A 165 4.73 9.03 -16.32
CA GLY A 165 3.42 8.40 -16.18
C GLY A 165 3.02 8.17 -14.72
N ILE A 166 3.97 7.77 -13.88
CA ILE A 166 3.77 7.63 -12.44
C ILE A 166 3.57 9.01 -11.80
N VAL A 167 4.45 9.97 -12.12
CA VAL A 167 4.39 11.35 -11.59
C VAL A 167 3.07 12.02 -11.94
N HIS A 168 2.67 11.98 -13.22
CA HIS A 168 1.42 12.60 -13.67
C HIS A 168 0.20 12.09 -12.91
N TYR A 169 0.17 10.79 -12.56
CA TYR A 169 -0.89 10.27 -11.72
C TYR A 169 -0.75 10.72 -10.26
N LEU A 170 0.42 10.55 -9.64
CA LEU A 170 0.61 10.85 -8.22
C LEU A 170 0.40 12.33 -7.89
N GLU A 171 0.74 13.22 -8.82
CA GLU A 171 0.55 14.67 -8.69
C GLU A 171 -0.83 15.15 -9.18
N SER A 172 -1.66 14.24 -9.70
CA SER A 172 -3.01 14.61 -10.11
C SER A 172 -3.83 15.10 -8.93
N PHE A 173 -4.77 16.00 -9.21
CA PHE A 173 -5.70 16.54 -8.22
C PHE A 173 -6.45 15.44 -7.46
N SER A 174 -6.94 14.42 -8.18
CA SER A 174 -7.72 13.34 -7.60
C SER A 174 -6.86 12.42 -6.73
N ALA A 175 -5.66 12.04 -7.17
CA ALA A 175 -4.70 11.28 -6.35
C ALA A 175 -4.31 12.03 -5.08
N SER A 176 -4.02 13.33 -5.20
CA SER A 176 -3.74 14.19 -4.05
C SER A 176 -4.91 14.21 -3.07
N LEU A 177 -6.14 14.43 -3.56
CA LEU A 177 -7.34 14.42 -2.71
C LEU A 177 -7.56 13.07 -2.03
N GLY A 178 -7.39 11.96 -2.76
CA GLY A 178 -7.48 10.61 -2.23
C GLY A 178 -6.45 10.35 -1.12
N GLN A 179 -5.22 10.80 -1.31
CA GLN A 179 -4.16 10.71 -0.29
C GLN A 179 -4.51 11.50 0.98
N TYR A 180 -5.08 12.69 0.85
CA TYR A 180 -5.51 13.47 2.01
C TYR A 180 -6.67 12.82 2.76
N ILE A 181 -7.64 12.26 2.04
CA ILE A 181 -8.74 11.47 2.62
C ILE A 181 -8.17 10.29 3.41
N PHE A 182 -7.24 9.54 2.81
CA PHE A 182 -6.53 8.45 3.46
C PHE A 182 -5.83 8.91 4.75
N ILE A 183 -4.98 9.95 4.70
CA ILE A 183 -4.24 10.46 5.87
C ILE A 183 -5.20 10.83 7.00
N LYS A 184 -6.31 11.52 6.69
CA LYS A 184 -7.31 11.93 7.69
C LYS A 184 -8.06 10.74 8.27
N ARG A 185 -8.42 9.73 7.45
CA ARG A 185 -9.02 8.48 7.92
C ARG A 185 -8.09 7.75 8.89
N ILE A 186 -6.81 7.61 8.55
CA ILE A 186 -5.81 6.95 9.39
C ILE A 186 -5.62 7.71 10.71
N LYS A 187 -5.57 9.05 10.69
CA LYS A 187 -5.54 9.87 11.91
C LYS A 187 -6.77 9.66 12.80
N LYS A 188 -7.96 9.50 12.22
CA LYS A 188 -9.18 9.13 12.94
C LYS A 188 -9.24 7.65 13.35
N LYS A 189 -8.21 6.85 13.04
CA LYS A 189 -8.09 5.42 13.40
C LYS A 189 -9.19 4.55 12.78
N TRP A 190 -9.67 4.92 11.60
CA TRP A 190 -10.77 4.24 10.90
C TRP A 190 -10.26 3.28 9.82
N SER A 191 -10.93 2.15 9.67
CA SER A 191 -10.83 1.30 8.48
C SER A 191 -11.55 1.94 7.30
N GLN A 192 -11.29 1.47 6.09
CA GLN A 192 -12.06 1.82 4.89
C GLN A 192 -13.53 1.39 5.03
N LEU A 193 -13.80 0.28 5.75
CA LEU A 193 -15.17 -0.11 6.06
C LEU A 193 -15.86 0.91 6.97
N ASP A 194 -15.17 1.45 7.98
CA ASP A 194 -15.71 2.53 8.82
C ASP A 194 -16.03 3.76 7.98
N LEU A 195 -15.15 4.14 7.03
CA LEU A 195 -15.39 5.25 6.12
C LEU A 195 -16.59 4.99 5.21
N SER A 196 -16.72 3.77 4.68
CA SER A 196 -17.87 3.33 3.86
C SER A 196 -19.18 3.49 4.63
N LEU A 197 -19.26 2.95 5.86
CA LEU A 197 -20.45 3.01 6.70
C LEU A 197 -20.84 4.44 7.05
N LYS A 198 -19.87 5.30 7.35
CA LYS A 198 -20.12 6.69 7.77
C LYS A 198 -20.47 7.62 6.62
N THR A 199 -19.95 7.38 5.41
CA THR A 199 -20.27 8.18 4.21
C THR A 199 -21.50 7.66 3.44
N GLY A 200 -21.92 6.43 3.73
CA GLY A 200 -22.92 5.72 2.94
C GLY A 200 -22.44 5.39 1.52
N LEU A 201 -21.13 5.36 1.28
CA LEU A 201 -20.53 4.89 0.03
C LEU A 201 -20.28 3.38 0.12
N SER A 202 -20.40 2.65 -0.98
CA SER A 202 -20.02 1.22 -0.97
C SER A 202 -18.49 1.08 -0.78
N PRO A 203 -18.00 -0.07 -0.27
CA PRO A 203 -16.56 -0.29 -0.08
C PRO A 203 -15.75 -0.07 -1.37
N SER A 204 -16.24 -0.58 -2.51
CA SER A 204 -15.63 -0.36 -3.82
C SER A 204 -15.51 1.11 -4.23
N ILE A 205 -16.42 1.97 -3.77
CA ILE A 205 -16.36 3.40 -4.03
C ILE A 205 -15.35 4.07 -3.11
N VAL A 206 -15.22 3.62 -1.85
CA VAL A 206 -14.18 4.10 -0.94
C VAL A 206 -12.78 3.75 -1.47
N GLU A 207 -12.57 2.53 -1.97
CA GLU A 207 -11.31 2.13 -2.62
C GLU A 207 -10.90 3.09 -3.75
N ARG A 208 -11.88 3.51 -4.55
CA ARG A 208 -11.68 4.46 -5.66
C ARG A 208 -11.45 5.89 -5.19
N VAL A 209 -12.16 6.32 -4.13
CA VAL A 209 -11.96 7.63 -3.51
C VAL A 209 -10.54 7.73 -2.93
N GLU A 210 -10.07 6.72 -2.19
CA GLU A 210 -8.72 6.77 -1.60
C GLU A 210 -7.61 6.53 -2.63
N ALA A 211 -7.90 5.85 -3.74
CA ALA A 211 -7.02 5.81 -4.89
C ALA A 211 -6.90 7.19 -5.55
N GLY A 212 -7.95 7.99 -5.53
CA GLY A 212 -7.98 9.22 -6.32
C GLY A 212 -8.35 8.95 -7.77
N ASP A 213 -9.27 8.01 -7.99
CA ASP A 213 -9.79 7.67 -9.31
C ASP A 213 -10.40 8.91 -10.01
N PRO A 214 -9.94 9.31 -11.20
CA PRO A 214 -10.52 10.44 -11.94
C PRO A 214 -11.94 10.17 -12.46
N ASP A 215 -12.36 8.90 -12.60
CA ASP A 215 -13.67 8.53 -13.14
C ASP A 215 -14.79 8.60 -12.09
N ILE A 216 -14.46 8.88 -10.83
CA ILE A 216 -15.43 8.97 -9.75
C ILE A 216 -15.99 10.39 -9.63
N SER A 217 -17.30 10.51 -9.41
CA SER A 217 -17.93 11.84 -9.32
C SER A 217 -17.43 12.65 -8.13
N MET A 218 -17.28 13.97 -8.30
CA MET A 218 -16.90 14.88 -7.21
C MET A 218 -17.82 14.81 -5.99
N ARG A 219 -19.11 14.48 -6.20
CA ARG A 219 -20.06 14.27 -5.11
C ARG A 219 -19.64 13.13 -4.16
N MET A 220 -18.98 12.10 -4.69
CA MET A 220 -18.48 10.98 -3.86
C MET A 220 -17.28 11.42 -3.03
N TYR A 221 -16.32 12.16 -3.61
CA TYR A 221 -15.24 12.78 -2.84
C TYR A 221 -15.77 13.71 -1.74
N GLN A 222 -16.74 14.57 -2.07
CA GLN A 222 -17.32 15.53 -1.13
C GLN A 222 -17.90 14.86 0.13
N LYS A 223 -18.52 13.68 -0.01
CA LYS A 223 -19.01 12.92 1.16
C LYS A 223 -17.89 12.56 2.13
N ALA A 224 -16.74 12.11 1.62
CA ALA A 224 -15.58 11.78 2.45
C ALA A 224 -14.92 13.05 3.02
N VAL A 225 -14.75 14.09 2.19
CA VAL A 225 -14.16 15.39 2.57
C VAL A 225 -14.95 16.06 3.70
N GLN A 226 -16.28 16.12 3.58
CA GLN A 226 -17.15 16.71 4.61
C GLN A 226 -17.10 15.91 5.90
N LEU A 227 -17.21 14.58 5.82
CA LEU A 227 -17.16 13.71 7.00
C LEU A 227 -15.81 13.79 7.74
N LEU A 228 -14.72 13.90 7.00
CA LEU A 228 -13.37 13.96 7.55
C LEU A 228 -12.92 15.37 7.91
N GLU A 229 -13.79 16.37 7.76
CA GLU A 229 -13.52 17.78 8.07
C GLU A 229 -12.24 18.26 7.37
N ILE A 230 -12.14 17.92 6.08
CA ILE A 230 -11.04 18.37 5.23
C ILE A 230 -11.38 19.77 4.74
N GLU A 231 -10.64 20.76 5.23
CA GLU A 231 -10.73 22.14 4.78
C GLU A 231 -10.14 22.27 3.37
N ALA A 232 -10.97 22.06 2.36
CA ALA A 232 -10.61 22.28 0.97
C ALA A 232 -10.99 23.72 0.57
N GLN A 233 -10.01 24.61 0.37
CA GLN A 233 -10.24 25.78 -0.45
C GLN A 233 -10.17 25.34 -1.93
N LEU A 234 -11.33 25.01 -2.48
CA LEU A 234 -11.50 24.75 -3.91
C LEU A 234 -11.45 26.10 -4.64
N GLY A 235 -10.24 26.56 -4.98
CA GLY A 235 -10.06 27.67 -5.93
C GLY A 235 -10.12 27.16 -7.37
N ASP A 236 -10.44 28.07 -8.31
CA ASP A 236 -10.57 27.79 -9.75
C ASP A 236 -9.29 27.24 -10.42
N THR A 237 -8.16 27.14 -9.71
CA THR A 237 -6.85 26.69 -10.22
C THR A 237 -6.22 25.54 -9.45
N GLY A 238 -6.92 24.91 -8.50
CA GLY A 238 -6.39 23.78 -7.73
C GLY A 238 -6.61 23.91 -6.23
N LEU A 239 -6.34 22.82 -5.51
CA LEU A 239 -6.64 22.66 -4.09
C LEU A 239 -5.46 23.16 -3.25
N ASN A 240 -5.62 24.29 -2.55
CA ASN A 240 -4.73 24.67 -1.46
C ASN A 240 -5.22 24.00 -0.18
N LEU A 241 -4.51 22.96 0.25
CA LEU A 241 -4.79 22.23 1.48
C LEU A 241 -4.03 22.89 2.63
N LYS A 242 -4.75 23.36 3.65
CA LYS A 242 -4.20 23.82 4.93
C LYS A 242 -4.37 22.74 6.02
#